data_AF-A0AA40FPR0-F1
#
_entry.id   AF-A0AA40FPR0-F1
#
_cell.length_a   1.000
_cell.length_b   1.000
_cell.length_c   1.000
_cell.angle_alpha   90.00
_cell.angle_beta   90.00
_cell.angle_gamma   90.00
#
_symmetry.space_group_name_H-M   'P 1'
#
loop_
_entity.id
_entity.type
_entity.pdbx_description
1 polymer ?
#
loop_
_entity_poly.entity_id
_entity_poly.type
_entity_poly.pdbx_seq_one_letter_code
_entity_poly.pdbx_strand_id
1 'polypeptide(L)'
;MTGDLENENRGIIPRTLQFLFDAIQKRPENVYSIEVAYLEIYNEIGYDLLDRRQQRDFAVTRLENLPVRGECWKFSLRFRRISIREDEVGRLHLKNLTFYCVKNLEDAFELLLLGDNNRVIADTPMNLQSSRSHCIFTIIVSAKQFGAEQYKRAKVHLVDLAGSERVYKCSITGTILTEAKHINLSLHYLEQVIVSLGQESVGHIPYRNSLLTSILRDSLGGNCQTVMLATISVHFSNLEETVSTCRFAQRVALIKNYLKLNFETDVQSENALLKAENERLKQQIKVLTRQIVQYLE
;
A
#
# COMPACT_ATOMS: atom_id res chain seq x y z
N MET A 1 7.71 -9.43 9.44
CA MET A 1 7.12 -9.54 8.08
C MET A 1 8.14 -9.95 7.01
N THR A 2 9.32 -9.33 6.95
CA THR A 2 10.40 -9.69 6.00
C THR A 2 11.14 -10.98 6.38
N GLY A 3 11.62 -11.08 7.63
CA GLY A 3 12.49 -12.20 8.05
C GLY A 3 13.86 -12.16 7.35
N ASP A 4 14.57 -13.28 7.34
CA ASP A 4 15.84 -13.42 6.61
C ASP A 4 15.55 -13.74 5.13
N LEU A 5 16.29 -13.19 4.17
CA LEU A 5 16.05 -13.44 2.75
C LEU A 5 16.67 -14.75 2.24
N GLU A 6 17.64 -15.34 2.93
CA GLU A 6 18.38 -16.50 2.40
C GLU A 6 18.07 -17.81 3.13
N ASN A 7 17.48 -17.74 4.32
CA ASN A 7 17.36 -18.88 5.24
C ASN A 7 15.92 -19.37 5.45
N GLU A 8 15.77 -20.44 6.23
CA GLU A 8 14.46 -20.99 6.66
C GLU A 8 13.58 -19.95 7.37
N ASN A 9 14.20 -18.88 7.89
CA ASN A 9 13.55 -17.77 8.57
C ASN A 9 12.97 -16.70 7.63
N ARG A 10 12.83 -16.98 6.32
CA ARG A 10 12.08 -16.11 5.38
C ARG A 10 10.69 -15.81 5.91
N GLY A 11 10.36 -14.53 5.99
CA GLY A 11 9.03 -14.05 6.33
C GLY A 11 8.04 -14.17 5.17
N ILE A 12 6.84 -13.66 5.37
CA ILE A 12 5.74 -13.81 4.41
C ILE A 12 5.97 -13.02 3.12
N ILE A 13 6.63 -11.85 3.20
CA ILE A 13 6.87 -10.99 2.02
C ILE A 13 7.79 -11.69 1.01
N PRO A 14 9.02 -12.11 1.37
CA PRO A 14 9.90 -12.77 0.41
C PRO A 14 9.34 -14.11 -0.09
N ARG A 15 8.60 -14.86 0.74
CA ARG A 15 7.91 -16.09 0.31
C ARG A 15 6.81 -15.81 -0.72
N THR A 16 6.06 -14.73 -0.53
CA THR A 16 5.00 -14.32 -1.48
C THR A 16 5.61 -13.91 -2.82
N LEU A 17 6.71 -13.16 -2.80
CA LEU A 17 7.45 -12.79 -4.01
C LEU A 17 7.97 -14.02 -4.76
N GLN A 18 8.65 -14.94 -4.06
CA GLN A 18 9.13 -16.19 -4.66
C GLN A 18 7.98 -16.97 -5.30
N PHE A 19 6.90 -17.20 -4.54
CA PHE A 19 5.74 -17.94 -5.03
C PHE A 19 5.12 -17.28 -6.27
N LEU A 20 5.02 -15.95 -6.28
CA LEU A 20 4.51 -15.19 -7.42
C LEU A 20 5.35 -15.42 -8.68
N PHE A 21 6.67 -15.26 -8.58
CA PHE A 21 7.55 -15.45 -9.74
C PHE A 21 7.56 -16.91 -10.23
N ASP A 22 7.54 -17.88 -9.32
CA ASP A 22 7.42 -19.31 -9.67
C ASP A 22 6.09 -19.61 -10.38
N ALA A 23 4.99 -18.97 -9.94
CA ALA A 23 3.68 -19.14 -10.55
C ALA A 23 3.58 -18.50 -11.94
N ILE A 24 4.26 -17.37 -12.15
CA ILE A 24 4.35 -16.68 -13.44
C ILE A 24 5.12 -17.53 -14.45
N GLN A 25 6.25 -18.12 -14.05
CA GLN A 25 7.04 -19.00 -14.92
C GLN A 25 6.23 -20.21 -15.43
N LYS A 26 5.26 -20.69 -14.64
CA LYS A 26 4.37 -21.80 -15.00
C LYS A 26 3.25 -21.41 -15.98
N ARG A 27 3.11 -20.12 -16.32
CA ARG A 27 2.03 -19.59 -17.17
C ARG A 27 2.58 -18.66 -18.29
N PRO A 28 3.43 -19.18 -19.18
CA PRO A 28 4.09 -18.38 -20.21
C PRO A 28 3.15 -17.80 -21.27
N GLU A 29 1.88 -18.23 -21.31
CA GLU A 29 0.86 -17.73 -22.22
C GLU A 29 0.40 -16.28 -21.92
N ASN A 30 0.77 -15.76 -20.75
CA ASN A 30 0.44 -14.40 -20.34
C ASN A 30 1.68 -13.51 -20.31
N VAL A 31 1.50 -12.24 -20.71
CA VAL A 31 2.45 -11.17 -20.47
C VAL A 31 2.15 -10.55 -19.12
N TYR A 32 3.17 -10.47 -18.26
CA TYR A 32 3.04 -9.93 -16.91
C TYR A 32 3.74 -8.58 -16.77
N SER A 33 3.13 -7.69 -15.99
CA SER A 33 3.79 -6.52 -15.42
C SER A 33 3.62 -6.59 -13.90
N ILE A 34 4.72 -6.48 -13.17
CA ILE A 34 4.73 -6.53 -11.71
C ILE A 34 5.29 -5.20 -11.21
N GLU A 35 4.54 -4.57 -10.33
CA GLU A 35 4.93 -3.32 -9.68
C GLU A 35 4.90 -3.49 -8.17
N VAL A 36 5.87 -2.92 -7.47
CA VAL A 36 5.90 -2.92 -6.01
C VAL A 36 5.98 -1.51 -5.45
N ALA A 37 5.36 -1.30 -4.30
CA ALA A 37 5.46 -0.07 -3.52
C ALA A 37 5.58 -0.43 -2.03
N TYR A 38 6.31 0.38 -1.27
CA TYR A 38 6.49 0.15 0.16
C TYR A 38 6.21 1.45 0.92
N LEU A 39 5.14 1.42 1.72
CA LEU A 39 4.64 2.57 2.46
C LEU A 39 4.82 2.36 3.95
N GLU A 40 5.36 3.36 4.64
CA GLU A 40 5.29 3.48 6.10
C GLU A 40 4.22 4.49 6.49
N ILE A 41 3.41 4.17 7.50
CA ILE A 41 2.47 5.11 8.14
C ILE A 41 2.92 5.29 9.58
N TYR A 42 3.40 6.49 9.90
CA TYR A 42 3.82 6.87 11.24
C TYR A 42 3.14 8.18 11.62
N ASN A 43 2.49 8.20 12.79
CA ASN A 43 1.77 9.37 13.30
C ASN A 43 0.74 9.94 12.29
N GLU A 44 -0.07 9.07 11.66
CA GLU A 44 -1.04 9.41 10.60
C GLU A 44 -0.45 10.03 9.33
N ILE A 45 0.88 10.01 9.17
CA ILE A 45 1.57 10.50 7.98
C ILE A 45 2.18 9.32 7.23
N GLY A 46 1.91 9.26 5.92
CA GLY A 46 2.49 8.26 5.03
C GLY A 46 3.81 8.71 4.43
N TYR A 47 4.74 7.77 4.28
CA TYR A 47 6.07 7.95 3.69
C TYR A 47 6.40 6.82 2.71
N ASP A 48 6.93 7.18 1.54
CA ASP A 48 7.42 6.21 0.55
C ASP A 48 8.81 5.69 0.95
N LEU A 49 8.90 4.41 1.33
CA LEU A 49 10.14 3.77 1.73
C LEU A 49 11.02 3.39 0.53
N LEU A 50 10.55 3.49 -0.71
CA LEU A 50 11.32 3.14 -1.91
C LEU A 50 11.86 4.36 -2.66
N ASP A 51 11.55 5.59 -2.25
CA ASP A 51 11.97 6.79 -2.98
C ASP A 51 13.51 6.94 -2.98
N ARG A 52 14.13 6.55 -4.10
CA ARG A 52 15.59 6.55 -4.31
C ARG A 52 16.23 7.94 -4.26
N ARG A 53 15.47 9.03 -4.33
CA ARG A 53 16.03 10.39 -4.15
C ARG A 53 16.66 10.56 -2.77
N GLN A 54 16.23 9.76 -1.80
CA GLN A 54 16.78 9.66 -0.46
C GLN A 54 18.28 9.32 -0.42
N GLN A 55 18.78 8.50 -1.36
CA GLN A 55 20.21 8.13 -1.40
C GLN A 55 21.13 9.29 -1.81
N ARG A 56 20.65 10.21 -2.66
CA ARG A 56 21.45 11.35 -3.14
C ARG A 56 21.67 12.38 -2.04
N ASP A 57 20.66 12.65 -1.22
CA ASP A 57 20.78 13.60 -0.12
C ASP A 57 21.68 13.06 1.02
N PHE A 58 21.76 11.74 1.18
CA PHE A 58 22.71 11.08 2.07
C PHE A 58 24.17 11.23 1.60
N ALA A 59 24.45 11.03 0.31
CA ALA A 59 25.80 11.11 -0.24
C ALA A 59 26.39 12.54 -0.22
N VAL A 60 25.54 13.58 -0.22
CA VAL A 60 25.96 14.99 -0.16
C VAL A 60 26.26 15.43 1.28
N THR A 61 25.77 14.69 2.29
CA THR A 61 26.01 15.03 3.70
C THR A 61 27.26 14.29 4.19
N ARG A 62 28.43 14.96 4.23
CA ARG A 62 29.62 14.41 4.90
C ARG A 62 29.26 13.96 6.32
N LEU A 63 29.89 12.91 6.83
CA LEU A 63 29.72 12.37 8.20
C LEU A 63 29.77 13.44 9.31
N GLU A 64 30.48 14.54 9.06
CA GLU A 64 30.61 15.73 9.92
C GLU A 64 29.36 16.64 9.97
N ASN A 65 28.37 16.42 9.09
CA ASN A 65 27.10 17.16 9.01
C ASN A 65 25.87 16.33 9.40
N LEU A 66 26.06 15.17 10.04
CA LEU A 66 24.96 14.41 10.64
C LEU A 66 24.29 15.29 11.73
N PRO A 67 22.94 15.35 11.78
CA PRO A 67 22.25 16.23 12.71
C PRO A 67 22.60 15.87 14.16
N VAL A 68 23.15 16.85 14.87
CA VAL A 68 23.41 16.75 16.32
C VAL A 68 22.07 16.63 17.05
N ARG A 69 22.07 15.86 18.15
CA ARG A 69 20.96 15.68 19.11
C ARG A 69 20.06 16.93 19.17
N GLY A 70 18.85 16.84 18.61
CA GLY A 70 17.84 17.90 18.66
C GLY A 70 17.29 18.36 17.30
N GLU A 71 17.94 18.04 16.18
CA GLU A 71 17.47 18.43 14.83
C GLU A 71 16.64 17.34 14.11
N CYS A 72 15.91 16.51 14.85
CA CYS A 72 15.10 15.40 14.33
C CYS A 72 14.02 15.86 13.32
N TRP A 73 13.60 17.12 13.37
CA TRP A 73 12.62 17.70 12.46
C TRP A 73 13.15 17.90 11.02
N LYS A 74 14.47 18.03 10.82
CA LYS A 74 15.06 18.03 9.46
C LYS A 74 14.94 16.68 8.77
N PHE A 75 14.71 15.59 9.52
CA PHE A 75 14.44 14.26 8.97
C PHE A 75 12.99 14.14 8.45
N SER A 76 12.01 14.72 9.16
CA SER A 76 10.61 14.81 8.70
C SER A 76 10.40 15.65 7.43
N LEU A 77 11.40 16.44 7.01
CA LEU A 77 11.39 17.22 5.77
C LEU A 77 11.92 16.44 4.55
N ARG A 78 12.49 15.23 4.74
CA ARG A 78 13.14 14.45 3.68
C ARG A 78 12.21 13.53 2.91
N PHE A 79 11.12 13.09 3.53
CA PHE A 79 10.13 12.22 2.90
C PHE A 79 8.92 13.05 2.45
N ARG A 80 8.54 12.93 1.18
CA ARG A 80 7.30 13.54 0.70
C ARG A 80 6.13 12.84 1.36
N ARG A 81 5.35 13.62 2.12
CA ARG A 81 4.13 13.13 2.73
C ARG A 81 3.20 12.59 1.64
N ILE A 82 2.72 11.37 1.85
CA ILE A 82 1.69 10.78 1.02
C ILE A 82 0.40 11.57 1.24
N SER A 83 -0.30 11.87 0.14
CA SER A 83 -1.61 12.50 0.19
C SER A 83 -2.61 11.66 -0.58
N ILE A 84 -3.78 11.46 0.03
CA ILE A 84 -4.87 10.71 -0.59
C ILE A 84 -5.65 11.65 -1.51
N ARG A 85 -5.98 11.15 -2.69
CA ARG A 85 -6.99 11.73 -3.58
C ARG A 85 -7.99 10.64 -3.95
N GLU A 86 -9.26 10.99 -4.03
CA GLU A 86 -10.29 10.08 -4.54
C GLU A 86 -10.75 10.61 -5.89
N ASP A 87 -10.85 9.74 -6.89
CA ASP A 87 -11.41 10.13 -8.19
C ASP A 87 -12.95 10.09 -8.18
N GLU A 88 -13.57 10.53 -9.29
CA GLU A 88 -15.03 10.56 -9.44
C GLU A 88 -15.68 9.18 -9.34
N VAL A 89 -14.91 8.11 -9.53
CA VAL A 89 -15.34 6.71 -9.46
C VAL A 89 -15.13 6.13 -8.05
N GLY A 90 -14.60 6.92 -7.11
CA GLY A 90 -14.35 6.49 -5.75
C GLY A 90 -13.05 5.70 -5.55
N ARG A 91 -12.16 5.65 -6.56
CA ARG A 91 -10.86 4.98 -6.41
C ARG A 91 -9.88 5.89 -5.69
N LEU A 92 -9.13 5.31 -4.76
CA LEU A 92 -8.12 6.00 -3.97
C LEU A 92 -6.78 6.04 -4.72
N HIS A 93 -6.24 7.24 -4.87
CA HIS A 93 -4.95 7.55 -5.45
C HIS A 93 -4.02 8.09 -4.37
N LEU A 94 -2.90 7.40 -4.13
CA LEU A 94 -1.88 7.81 -3.17
C LEU A 94 -0.82 8.65 -3.88
N LYS A 95 -0.98 9.97 -3.84
CA LYS A 95 0.00 10.89 -4.44
C LYS A 95 1.31 10.84 -3.64
N ASN A 96 2.42 10.83 -4.37
CA ASN A 96 3.79 10.68 -3.88
C ASN A 96 4.18 9.26 -3.44
N LEU A 97 3.33 8.25 -3.63
CA LEU A 97 3.73 6.85 -3.49
C LEU A 97 4.21 6.35 -4.84
N THR A 98 5.45 5.90 -4.92
CA THR A 98 6.07 5.44 -6.16
C THR A 98 5.90 3.93 -6.30
N PHE A 99 5.43 3.51 -7.47
CA PHE A 99 5.40 2.11 -7.86
C PHE A 99 6.61 1.83 -8.77
N TYR A 100 7.36 0.78 -8.44
CA TYR A 100 8.56 0.37 -9.17
C TYR A 100 8.30 -0.95 -9.88
N CYS A 101 8.55 -0.99 -11.19
CA CYS A 101 8.48 -2.22 -11.97
C CYS A 101 9.63 -3.16 -11.60
N VAL A 102 9.33 -4.43 -11.39
CA VAL A 102 10.33 -5.48 -11.10
C VAL A 102 10.27 -6.56 -12.18
N LYS A 103 11.43 -7.02 -12.66
CA LYS A 103 11.50 -8.00 -13.76
C LYS A 103 11.72 -9.42 -13.28
N ASN A 104 12.43 -9.56 -12.17
CA ASN A 104 12.78 -10.84 -11.56
C ASN A 104 12.66 -10.74 -10.04
N LEU A 105 12.93 -11.86 -9.37
CA LEU A 105 12.83 -11.96 -7.92
C LEU A 105 13.88 -11.07 -7.23
N GLU A 106 15.09 -11.01 -7.80
CA GLU A 106 16.22 -10.25 -7.28
C GLU A 106 15.89 -8.75 -7.21
N ASP A 107 15.34 -8.17 -8.27
CA ASP A 107 14.88 -6.77 -8.33
C ASP A 107 13.88 -6.46 -7.19
N ALA A 108 12.97 -7.41 -6.93
CA ALA A 108 11.96 -7.25 -5.88
C ALA A 108 12.57 -7.36 -4.47
N PHE A 109 13.55 -8.23 -4.28
CA PHE A 109 14.30 -8.35 -3.02
C PHE A 109 15.16 -7.11 -2.75
N GLU A 110 15.81 -6.55 -3.77
CA GLU A 110 16.56 -5.30 -3.64
C GLU A 110 15.68 -4.15 -3.15
N LEU A 111 14.48 -4.01 -3.71
CA LEU A 111 13.53 -2.99 -3.26
C LEU A 111 12.99 -3.24 -1.85
N LEU A 112 12.74 -4.51 -1.50
CA LEU A 112 12.35 -4.88 -0.14
C LEU A 112 13.44 -4.51 0.87
N LEU A 113 14.69 -4.86 0.60
CA LEU A 113 15.85 -4.49 1.42
C LEU A 113 16.04 -2.98 1.51
N LEU A 114 15.88 -2.26 0.39
CA LEU A 114 15.96 -0.81 0.37
C LEU A 114 14.95 -0.20 1.34
N GLY A 115 13.69 -0.62 1.28
CA GLY A 115 12.66 -0.08 2.15
C GLY A 115 12.84 -0.45 3.61
N ASP A 116 13.29 -1.68 3.90
CA ASP A 116 13.62 -2.09 5.28
C ASP A 116 14.80 -1.28 5.84
N ASN A 117 15.83 -1.00 5.04
CA ASN A 117 16.92 -0.13 5.45
C ASN A 117 16.45 1.30 5.71
N ASN A 118 15.58 1.84 4.84
CA ASN A 118 15.03 3.18 5.04
C ASN A 118 14.17 3.27 6.31
N ARG A 119 13.42 2.20 6.63
CA ARG A 119 12.68 2.08 7.90
C ARG A 119 13.63 2.06 9.10
N VAL A 120 14.70 1.27 9.07
CA VAL A 120 15.69 1.20 10.16
C VAL A 120 16.42 2.54 10.37
N ILE A 121 16.73 3.27 9.30
CA ILE A 121 17.38 4.59 9.42
C ILE A 121 16.45 5.62 10.11
N ALA A 122 15.13 5.46 9.98
CA ALA A 122 14.16 6.29 10.69
C ALA A 122 14.09 5.94 12.20
N ASP A 123 14.38 4.69 12.57
CA ASP A 123 14.48 4.22 13.96
C ASP A 123 15.75 4.74 14.64
N THR A 124 15.69 5.96 15.19
CA THR A 124 16.78 6.45 16.07
C THR A 124 16.75 5.74 17.43
N PRO A 125 17.87 5.56 18.16
CA PRO A 125 17.92 4.83 19.44
C PRO A 125 16.99 5.37 20.54
N MET A 126 16.47 6.58 20.38
CA MET A 126 15.53 7.25 21.29
C MET A 126 14.05 6.99 20.92
N ASN A 127 13.79 6.56 19.68
CA ASN A 127 12.47 6.27 19.12
C ASN A 127 12.52 4.89 18.46
N LEU A 128 12.07 3.85 19.17
CA LEU A 128 11.87 2.52 18.59
C LEU A 128 10.66 2.54 17.62
N GLN A 129 10.81 3.27 16.51
CA GLN A 129 9.73 3.65 15.61
C GLN A 129 9.14 2.45 14.85
N SER A 130 9.89 1.37 14.64
CA SER A 130 9.38 0.12 14.02
C SER A 130 8.23 -0.55 14.78
N SER A 131 8.16 -0.43 16.11
CA SER A 131 7.02 -0.92 16.91
C SER A 131 5.78 -0.01 16.82
N ARG A 132 5.96 1.18 16.25
CA ARG A 132 5.08 2.33 16.33
C ARG A 132 4.58 2.81 14.97
N SER A 133 5.11 2.28 13.88
CA SER A 133 4.66 2.54 12.53
C SER A 133 4.01 1.32 11.91
N HIS A 134 3.08 1.56 10.99
CA HIS A 134 2.53 0.51 10.13
C HIS A 134 3.31 0.49 8.84
N CYS A 135 3.49 -0.68 8.26
CA CYS A 135 4.11 -0.82 6.95
C CYS A 135 3.20 -1.57 6.00
N ILE A 136 3.13 -1.14 4.75
CA ILE A 136 2.31 -1.75 3.71
C ILE A 136 3.20 -1.98 2.50
N PHE A 137 3.59 -3.24 2.30
CA PHE A 137 4.23 -3.68 1.06
C PHE A 137 3.16 -4.08 0.06
N THR A 138 3.06 -3.34 -1.04
CA THR A 138 2.05 -3.54 -2.07
C THR A 138 2.68 -4.17 -3.29
N ILE A 139 2.07 -5.23 -3.80
CA ILE A 139 2.43 -5.87 -5.07
C ILE A 139 1.22 -5.73 -6.00
N ILE A 140 1.42 -5.14 -7.16
CA ILE A 140 0.44 -5.10 -8.25
C ILE A 140 0.90 -6.06 -9.33
N VAL A 141 0.01 -6.94 -9.74
CA VAL A 141 0.26 -7.91 -10.82
C VAL A 141 -0.77 -7.68 -11.91
N SER A 142 -0.29 -7.27 -13.08
CA SER A 142 -1.10 -7.14 -14.28
C SER A 142 -0.75 -8.28 -15.22
N ALA A 143 -1.75 -9.03 -15.68
CA ALA A 143 -1.59 -10.18 -16.57
C ALA A 143 -2.47 -10.01 -17.81
N LYS A 144 -1.85 -10.05 -18.99
CA LYS A 144 -2.53 -9.94 -20.28
C LYS A 144 -2.22 -11.16 -21.13
N GLN A 145 -3.26 -11.91 -21.50
CA GLN A 145 -3.11 -13.00 -22.46
C GLN A 145 -2.89 -12.41 -23.86
N PHE A 146 -2.08 -13.07 -24.69
CA PHE A 146 -1.89 -12.65 -26.07
C PHE A 146 -3.23 -12.61 -26.83
N GLY A 147 -3.51 -11.49 -27.49
CA GLY A 147 -4.77 -11.27 -28.22
C GLY A 147 -5.96 -10.82 -27.37
N ALA A 148 -5.85 -10.74 -26.05
CA ALA A 148 -6.93 -10.22 -25.20
C ALA A 148 -6.98 -8.68 -25.24
N GLU A 149 -8.19 -8.11 -25.29
CA GLU A 149 -8.39 -6.65 -25.24
C GLU A 149 -8.15 -6.10 -23.83
N GLN A 150 -8.58 -6.85 -22.81
CA GLN A 150 -8.46 -6.49 -21.40
C GLN A 150 -7.32 -7.26 -20.73
N TYR A 151 -6.74 -6.66 -19.70
CA TYR A 151 -5.81 -7.33 -18.80
C TYR A 151 -6.43 -7.50 -17.42
N LYS A 152 -6.03 -8.56 -16.72
CA LYS A 152 -6.40 -8.80 -15.33
C LYS A 152 -5.44 -8.04 -14.43
N ARG A 153 -5.96 -7.36 -13.41
CA ARG A 153 -5.13 -6.66 -12.41
C ARG A 153 -5.42 -7.17 -11.01
N ALA A 154 -4.40 -7.68 -10.34
CA ALA A 154 -4.46 -8.08 -8.95
C ALA A 154 -3.60 -7.13 -8.11
N LYS A 155 -4.04 -6.88 -6.88
CA LYS A 155 -3.34 -6.08 -5.89
C LYS A 155 -3.24 -6.89 -4.61
N VAL A 156 -2.04 -7.06 -4.09
CA VAL A 156 -1.76 -7.74 -2.83
C VAL A 156 -1.15 -6.72 -1.89
N HIS A 157 -1.78 -6.55 -0.73
CA HIS A 157 -1.23 -5.77 0.37
C HIS A 157 -0.72 -6.73 1.44
N LEU A 158 0.56 -6.61 1.79
CA LEU A 158 1.18 -7.28 2.92
C LEU A 158 1.41 -6.22 3.99
N VAL A 159 0.55 -6.23 5.01
CA VAL A 159 0.44 -5.17 6.01
C VAL A 159 1.06 -5.63 7.32
N ASP A 160 2.06 -4.90 7.79
CA ASP A 160 2.65 -5.00 9.13
C ASP A 160 2.02 -3.90 10.00
N LEU A 161 1.16 -4.29 10.94
CA LEU A 161 0.54 -3.31 11.84
C LEU A 161 1.47 -3.01 13.02
N ALA A 162 1.42 -1.76 13.51
CA ALA A 162 2.08 -1.37 14.74
C ALA A 162 1.54 -2.16 15.95
N GLY A 163 2.29 -2.11 17.06
CA GLY A 163 1.89 -2.72 18.32
C GLY A 163 0.50 -2.27 18.78
N SER A 164 -0.30 -3.23 19.24
CA SER A 164 -1.67 -2.98 19.74
C SER A 164 -1.73 -2.76 21.25
N GLU A 165 -0.57 -2.80 21.92
CA GLU A 165 -0.46 -2.65 23.36
C GLU A 165 -0.86 -1.25 23.83
N ARG A 166 -1.51 -1.23 25.00
CA ARG A 166 -1.98 0.02 25.59
C ARG A 166 -0.84 0.82 26.20
N VAL A 167 -0.83 2.11 25.91
CA VAL A 167 0.18 3.10 26.34
C VAL A 167 0.45 3.08 27.85
N TYR A 168 -0.56 2.82 28.69
CA TYR A 168 -0.42 2.95 30.15
C TYR A 168 0.50 1.90 30.79
N LYS A 169 0.78 0.77 30.12
CA LYS A 169 1.73 -0.24 30.63
C LYS A 169 3.19 0.16 30.41
N CYS A 170 3.42 1.09 29.49
CA CYS A 170 4.74 1.62 29.25
C CYS A 170 4.99 2.74 30.26
N SER A 171 5.94 2.55 31.18
CA SER A 171 6.37 3.55 32.17
C SER A 171 7.10 4.72 31.48
N ILE A 172 6.40 5.48 30.63
CA ILE A 172 7.01 6.51 29.79
C ILE A 172 6.37 7.87 30.07
N THR A 173 7.20 8.85 30.39
CA THR A 173 6.86 10.25 30.67
C THR A 173 7.11 11.16 29.46
N GLY A 174 6.32 12.23 29.32
CA GLY A 174 6.60 13.33 28.37
C GLY A 174 6.09 13.14 26.94
N THR A 175 6.82 13.69 25.96
CA THR A 175 6.51 13.71 24.50
C THR A 175 6.26 12.33 23.88
N ILE A 176 6.79 11.27 24.50
CA ILE A 176 6.55 9.90 24.07
C ILE A 176 5.11 9.44 24.37
N LEU A 177 4.45 10.01 25.38
CA LEU A 177 3.06 9.72 25.71
C LEU A 177 2.09 10.30 24.67
N THR A 178 2.40 11.48 24.12
CA THR A 178 1.67 12.06 22.98
C THR A 178 1.84 11.23 21.71
N GLU A 179 3.04 10.73 21.44
CA GLU A 179 3.32 9.83 20.30
C GLU A 179 2.60 8.48 20.44
N ALA A 180 2.66 7.87 21.63
CA ALA A 180 1.98 6.62 21.94
C ALA A 180 0.45 6.73 21.82
N LYS A 181 -0.12 7.93 22.06
CA LYS A 181 -1.54 8.22 21.80
C LYS A 181 -1.87 8.22 20.29
N HIS A 182 -0.97 8.72 19.44
CA HIS A 182 -1.19 8.77 18.00
C HIS A 182 -1.03 7.42 17.29
N ILE A 183 -0.19 6.53 17.80
CA ILE A 183 -0.03 5.17 17.22
C ILE A 183 -1.31 4.37 17.41
N ASN A 184 -1.83 4.40 18.64
CA ASN A 184 -3.11 3.79 18.96
C ASN A 184 -4.29 4.48 18.26
N LEU A 185 -4.12 5.68 17.70
CA LEU A 185 -5.18 6.37 16.97
C LEU A 185 -5.54 5.64 15.67
N SER A 186 -4.54 5.28 14.87
CA SER A 186 -4.74 4.49 13.63
C SER A 186 -5.44 3.15 13.88
N LEU A 187 -5.00 2.41 14.91
CA LEU A 187 -5.59 1.13 15.32
C LEU A 187 -6.99 1.31 15.93
N HIS A 188 -7.22 2.40 16.65
CA HIS A 188 -8.54 2.75 17.15
C HIS A 188 -9.53 3.02 16.00
N TYR A 189 -9.11 3.77 14.98
CA TYR A 189 -9.95 4.00 13.80
C TYR A 189 -10.17 2.72 13.00
N LEU A 190 -9.17 1.85 12.91
CA LEU A 190 -9.32 0.51 12.34
C LEU A 190 -10.38 -0.31 13.10
N GLU A 191 -10.33 -0.29 14.43
CA GLU A 191 -11.33 -0.95 15.28
C GLU A 191 -12.74 -0.37 15.06
N GLN A 192 -12.89 0.96 14.96
CA GLN A 192 -14.17 1.60 14.67
C GLN A 192 -14.74 1.12 13.33
N VAL A 193 -13.93 1.05 12.27
CA VAL A 193 -14.34 0.53 10.96
C VAL A 193 -14.84 -0.91 11.07
N ILE A 194 -14.09 -1.77 11.77
CA ILE A 194 -14.45 -3.19 11.95
C ILE A 194 -15.77 -3.33 12.73
N VAL A 195 -15.95 -2.57 13.81
CA VAL A 195 -17.18 -2.57 14.60
C VAL A 195 -18.37 -2.10 13.76
N SER A 196 -18.22 -1.02 12.99
CA SER A 196 -19.28 -0.53 12.11
C SER A 196 -19.64 -1.54 11.00
N LEU A 197 -18.67 -2.28 10.47
CA LEU A 197 -18.90 -3.33 9.48
C LEU A 197 -19.60 -4.57 10.04
N GLY A 198 -19.47 -4.83 11.35
CA GLY A 198 -20.11 -5.96 12.02
C GLY A 198 -21.57 -5.71 12.44
N GLN A 199 -22.09 -4.49 12.28
CA GLN A 199 -23.46 -4.13 12.64
C GLN A 199 -24.46 -4.57 11.55
N GLU A 200 -25.69 -4.94 11.95
CA GLU A 200 -26.74 -5.39 11.02
C GLU A 200 -27.22 -4.27 10.10
N SER A 201 -27.31 -3.04 10.61
CA SER A 201 -27.59 -1.84 9.82
C SER A 201 -26.28 -1.18 9.41
N VAL A 202 -25.87 -1.37 8.15
CA VAL A 202 -24.67 -0.74 7.60
C VAL A 202 -24.91 0.76 7.45
N GLY A 203 -24.54 1.52 8.48
CA GLY A 203 -24.49 2.98 8.43
C GLY A 203 -23.24 3.47 7.68
N HIS A 204 -22.87 4.72 7.93
CA HIS A 204 -21.61 5.28 7.40
C HIS A 204 -20.39 4.59 8.05
N ILE A 205 -19.52 3.99 7.23
CA ILE A 205 -18.27 3.39 7.69
C ILE A 205 -17.13 4.44 7.65
N PRO A 206 -16.43 4.71 8.77
CA PRO A 206 -15.52 5.85 8.89
C PRO A 206 -14.11 5.58 8.34
N TYR A 207 -13.98 5.09 7.10
CA TYR A 207 -12.66 4.82 6.49
C TYR A 207 -11.74 6.03 6.43
N ARG A 208 -12.31 7.25 6.34
CA ARG A 208 -11.58 8.50 6.18
C ARG A 208 -10.90 9.00 7.46
N ASN A 209 -11.16 8.37 8.61
CA ASN A 209 -10.63 8.85 9.88
C ASN A 209 -9.10 8.66 10.02
N SER A 210 -8.51 7.71 9.29
CA SER A 210 -7.06 7.49 9.26
C SER A 210 -6.57 7.19 7.84
N LEU A 211 -5.28 7.43 7.61
CA LEU A 211 -4.62 7.02 6.36
C LEU A 211 -4.67 5.49 6.20
N LEU A 212 -4.46 4.75 7.29
CA LEU A 212 -4.48 3.30 7.33
C LEU A 212 -5.85 2.74 6.89
N THR A 213 -6.93 3.20 7.53
CA THR A 213 -8.30 2.75 7.20
C THR A 213 -8.74 3.16 5.80
N SER A 214 -8.24 4.30 5.30
CA SER A 214 -8.51 4.71 3.93
C SER A 214 -7.87 3.74 2.94
N ILE A 215 -6.60 3.38 3.15
CA ILE A 215 -5.88 2.45 2.28
C ILE A 215 -6.48 1.04 2.35
N LEU A 216 -6.90 0.60 3.54
CA LEU A 216 -7.48 -0.72 3.77
C LEU A 216 -8.98 -0.81 3.44
N ARG A 217 -9.59 0.24 2.88
CA ARG A 217 -11.01 0.27 2.50
C ARG A 217 -11.40 -0.92 1.62
N ASP A 218 -10.55 -1.32 0.67
CA ASP A 218 -10.83 -2.49 -0.17
C ASP A 218 -10.78 -3.80 0.63
N SER A 219 -9.94 -3.86 1.67
CA SER A 219 -9.69 -5.05 2.49
C SER A 219 -10.75 -5.31 3.55
N LEU A 220 -11.48 -4.27 3.96
CA LEU A 220 -12.49 -4.38 5.01
C LEU A 220 -13.84 -3.98 4.40
N GLY A 221 -14.68 -4.97 4.08
CA GLY A 221 -15.99 -4.75 3.44
C GLY A 221 -15.94 -4.43 1.95
N GLY A 222 -14.76 -4.50 1.31
CA GLY A 222 -14.51 -4.13 -0.08
C GLY A 222 -14.25 -5.31 -1.03
N ASN A 223 -13.63 -5.00 -2.19
CA ASN A 223 -13.19 -5.99 -3.17
C ASN A 223 -11.81 -6.59 -2.88
N CYS A 224 -11.73 -7.46 -1.88
CA CYS A 224 -10.47 -8.08 -1.50
C CYS A 224 -10.68 -9.44 -0.80
N GLN A 225 -9.82 -10.40 -1.10
CA GLN A 225 -9.65 -11.56 -0.24
C GLN A 225 -8.72 -11.17 0.90
N THR A 226 -9.26 -11.11 2.12
CA THR A 226 -8.53 -10.60 3.28
C THR A 226 -8.30 -11.70 4.30
N VAL A 227 -7.05 -11.83 4.73
CA VAL A 227 -6.62 -12.74 5.78
C VAL A 227 -5.96 -11.91 6.86
N MET A 228 -6.40 -12.08 8.10
CA MET A 228 -5.77 -11.47 9.27
C MET A 228 -4.97 -12.53 10.03
N LEU A 229 -3.73 -12.22 10.37
CA LEU A 229 -2.91 -13.01 11.28
C LEU A 229 -2.91 -12.34 12.65
N ALA A 230 -3.48 -13.01 13.65
CA ALA A 230 -3.47 -12.54 15.03
C ALA A 230 -2.25 -13.11 15.76
N THR A 231 -1.23 -12.29 15.97
CA THR A 231 -0.04 -12.66 16.74
C THR A 231 -0.29 -12.41 18.22
N ILE A 232 -0.08 -13.42 19.06
CA ILE A 232 -0.36 -13.37 20.50
C ILE A 232 0.86 -13.80 21.31
N SER A 233 0.93 -13.32 22.55
CA SER A 233 1.94 -13.77 23.52
C SER A 233 1.36 -14.89 24.38
N VAL A 234 2.16 -15.92 24.67
CA VAL A 234 1.78 -16.98 25.62
C VAL A 234 2.17 -16.66 27.06
N HIS A 235 2.87 -15.54 27.29
CA HIS A 235 3.30 -15.16 28.63
C HIS A 235 2.15 -14.60 29.45
N PHE A 236 2.07 -15.05 30.71
CA PHE A 236 1.00 -14.65 31.64
C PHE A 236 0.93 -13.13 31.86
N SER A 237 2.07 -12.43 31.84
CA SER A 237 2.13 -10.97 31.94
C SER A 237 1.37 -10.24 30.81
N ASN A 238 1.15 -10.90 29.68
CA ASN A 238 0.51 -10.35 28.49
C ASN A 238 -0.89 -10.94 28.24
N LEU A 239 -1.50 -11.59 29.25
CA LEU A 239 -2.81 -12.23 29.11
C LEU A 239 -3.89 -11.26 28.66
N GLU A 240 -3.95 -10.05 29.23
CA GLU A 240 -4.95 -9.05 28.88
C GLU A 240 -4.84 -8.61 27.40
N GLU A 241 -3.62 -8.37 26.92
CA GLU A 241 -3.38 -7.99 25.52
C GLU A 241 -3.76 -9.14 24.58
N THR A 242 -3.39 -10.37 24.95
CA THR A 242 -3.73 -11.58 24.19
C THR A 242 -5.25 -11.75 24.04
N VAL A 243 -6.00 -11.58 25.14
CA VAL A 243 -7.46 -11.61 25.10
C VAL A 243 -8.03 -10.47 24.23
N SER A 244 -7.42 -9.28 24.30
CA SER A 244 -7.80 -8.14 23.46
C SER A 244 -7.61 -8.46 21.96
N THR A 245 -6.45 -8.98 21.57
CA THR A 245 -6.13 -9.40 20.20
C THR A 245 -7.07 -10.48 19.71
N CYS A 246 -7.38 -11.50 20.52
CA CYS A 246 -8.33 -12.56 20.15
C CYS A 246 -9.74 -12.00 19.92
N ARG A 247 -10.23 -11.10 20.78
CA ARG A 247 -11.54 -10.45 20.60
C ARG A 247 -11.58 -9.59 19.34
N PHE A 248 -10.50 -8.87 19.06
CA PHE A 248 -10.38 -8.09 17.83
C PHE A 248 -10.42 -9.00 16.59
N ALA A 249 -9.64 -10.07 16.57
CA ALA A 249 -9.64 -11.06 15.49
C ALA A 249 -11.02 -11.70 15.28
N GLN A 250 -11.75 -11.99 16.36
CA GLN A 250 -13.13 -12.48 16.28
C GLN A 250 -14.06 -11.49 15.57
N ARG A 251 -13.93 -10.19 15.83
CA ARG A 251 -14.72 -9.16 15.14
C ARG A 251 -14.35 -9.07 13.66
N VAL A 252 -13.06 -9.12 13.33
CA VAL A 252 -12.58 -9.11 11.93
C VAL A 252 -13.12 -10.31 11.16
N ALA A 253 -13.19 -11.50 11.79
CA ALA A 253 -13.70 -12.71 11.16
C ALA A 253 -15.18 -12.63 10.75
N LEU A 254 -15.95 -11.69 11.28
CA LEU A 254 -17.36 -11.47 10.92
C LEU A 254 -17.54 -10.54 9.72
N ILE A 255 -16.48 -9.86 9.27
CA ILE A 255 -16.56 -8.92 8.14
C ILE A 255 -16.78 -9.71 6.84
N LYS A 256 -17.73 -9.25 6.05
CA LYS A 256 -18.03 -9.81 4.73
C LYS A 256 -17.45 -8.90 3.65
N ASN A 257 -16.54 -9.44 2.85
CA ASN A 257 -16.05 -8.81 1.63
C ASN A 257 -16.85 -9.31 0.42
N TYR A 258 -16.88 -8.51 -0.64
CA TYR A 258 -17.46 -8.92 -1.93
C TYR A 258 -16.32 -9.15 -2.93
N LEU A 259 -16.32 -10.21 -3.72
CA LEU A 259 -15.22 -10.50 -4.62
C LEU A 259 -15.63 -10.31 -6.08
N LYS A 260 -14.86 -9.50 -6.81
CA LYS A 260 -15.01 -9.27 -8.25
C LYS A 260 -13.65 -9.30 -8.92
N LEU A 261 -13.52 -10.06 -10.01
CA LEU A 261 -12.32 -10.03 -10.83
C LEU A 261 -12.13 -8.64 -11.46
N ASN A 262 -10.93 -8.08 -11.31
CA ASN A 262 -10.61 -6.78 -11.89
C ASN A 262 -10.06 -6.97 -13.31
N PHE A 263 -10.84 -6.49 -14.27
CA PHE A 263 -10.41 -6.32 -15.64
C PHE A 263 -10.20 -4.83 -15.88
N GLU A 264 -9.07 -4.48 -16.50
CA GLU A 264 -8.78 -3.12 -16.94
C GLU A 264 -8.49 -3.14 -18.44
N THR A 265 -9.00 -2.14 -19.14
CA THR A 265 -8.61 -1.89 -20.53
C THR A 265 -7.34 -1.05 -20.51
N ASP A 266 -6.44 -1.29 -21.46
CA ASP A 266 -5.29 -0.41 -21.61
C ASP A 266 -5.77 0.94 -22.15
N VAL A 267 -6.03 1.86 -21.23
CA VAL A 267 -6.54 3.21 -21.52
C VAL A 267 -5.62 3.95 -22.49
N GLN A 268 -4.31 3.69 -22.52
CA GLN A 268 -3.42 4.34 -23.49
C GLN A 268 -3.55 3.75 -24.88
N SER A 269 -3.58 2.42 -25.00
CA SER A 269 -3.86 1.74 -26.27
C SER A 269 -5.25 2.07 -26.80
N GLU A 270 -6.26 2.09 -25.95
CA GLU A 270 -7.64 2.45 -26.29
C GLU A 270 -7.74 3.92 -26.68
N ASN A 271 -7.11 4.85 -25.94
CA ASN A 271 -7.06 6.26 -26.34
C ASN A 271 -6.31 6.47 -27.66
N ALA A 272 -5.25 5.71 -27.94
CA ALA A 272 -4.54 5.78 -29.23
C ALA A 272 -5.44 5.30 -30.38
N LEU A 273 -6.15 4.19 -30.19
CA LEU A 273 -7.12 3.66 -31.16
C LEU A 273 -8.30 4.63 -31.37
N LEU A 274 -8.89 5.15 -30.29
CA LEU A 274 -9.98 6.12 -30.34
C LEU A 274 -9.55 7.43 -31.00
N LYS A 275 -8.31 7.88 -30.80
CA LYS A 275 -7.77 9.06 -31.50
C LYS A 275 -7.62 8.79 -33.01
N ALA A 276 -7.07 7.63 -33.39
CA ALA A 276 -6.94 7.25 -34.79
C ALA A 276 -8.31 7.13 -35.48
N GLU A 277 -9.30 6.52 -34.84
CA GLU A 277 -10.65 6.40 -35.39
C GLU A 277 -11.35 7.77 -35.47
N ASN A 278 -11.15 8.64 -34.48
CA ASN A 278 -11.65 10.03 -34.54
C ASN A 278 -11.06 10.80 -35.73
N GLU A 279 -9.78 10.63 -36.03
CA GLU A 279 -9.16 11.26 -37.19
C GLU A 279 -9.74 10.71 -38.50
N ARG A 280 -9.95 9.40 -38.60
CA ARG A 280 -10.56 8.74 -39.76
C ARG A 280 -11.98 9.24 -40.02
N LEU A 281 -12.81 9.28 -38.98
CA LEU A 281 -14.19 9.76 -39.07
C LEU A 281 -14.25 11.25 -39.45
N LYS A 282 -13.37 12.09 -38.88
CA LYS A 282 -13.27 13.51 -39.28
C LYS A 282 -12.89 13.69 -40.74
N GLN A 283 -11.99 12.84 -41.28
CA GLN A 283 -11.65 12.86 -42.70
C GLN A 283 -12.83 12.43 -43.58
N GLN A 284 -13.55 11.36 -43.20
CA GLN A 284 -14.76 10.92 -43.91
C GLN A 284 -15.84 12.00 -43.94
N ILE A 285 -16.11 12.63 -42.80
CA ILE A 285 -17.06 13.76 -42.70
C ILE A 285 -16.62 14.88 -43.64
N LYS A 286 -15.35 15.26 -43.64
CA LYS A 286 -14.83 16.33 -44.51
C LYS A 286 -15.01 16.03 -46.01
N VAL A 287 -14.83 14.77 -46.41
CA VAL A 287 -15.02 14.32 -47.80
C VAL A 287 -16.50 14.35 -48.17
N LEU A 288 -17.38 13.79 -47.33
CA LEU A 288 -18.82 13.78 -47.54
C LEU A 288 -19.40 15.20 -47.56
N THR A 289 -18.97 16.08 -46.67
CA THR A 289 -19.39 17.49 -46.68
C THR A 289 -18.98 18.19 -47.97
N ARG A 290 -17.78 17.95 -48.50
CA ARG A 290 -17.36 18.51 -49.80
C ARG A 290 -18.21 17.98 -50.95
N GLN A 291 -18.54 16.69 -50.95
CA GLN A 291 -19.41 16.11 -51.97
C GLN A 291 -20.81 16.71 -51.92
N ILE A 292 -21.40 16.86 -50.72
CA ILE A 292 -22.72 17.47 -50.55
C ILE A 292 -22.73 18.92 -51.06
N VAL A 293 -21.69 19.70 -50.77
CA VAL A 293 -21.57 21.09 -51.27
C VAL A 293 -21.49 21.10 -52.80
N GLN A 294 -20.75 20.18 -53.42
CA GLN A 294 -20.70 20.05 -54.89
C GLN A 294 -22.02 19.61 -55.54
N TYR A 295 -22.91 18.96 -54.80
CA TYR A 295 -24.25 18.59 -55.31
C TYR A 295 -25.30 19.68 -55.11
N LEU A 296 -24.99 20.72 -54.31
CA LEU A 296 -25.89 21.84 -54.01
C LEU A 296 -25.53 23.13 -54.78
N GLU A 297 -24.41 23.14 -55.50
CA GLU A 297 -24.03 24.14 -56.50
C GLU A 297 -24.40 23.67 -57.92
#